data_AF-A0A835M8X1-F1
#
_entry.id   AF-A0A835M8X1-F1
#
_cell.length_a   1.000
_cell.length_b   1.000
_cell.length_c   1.000
_cell.angle_alpha   90.00
_cell.angle_beta   90.00
_cell.angle_gamma   90.00
#
_symmetry.space_group_name_H-M   'P 1'
#
loop_
_entity.id
_entity.type
_entity.pdbx_description
1 polymer ?
#
loop_
_entity_poly.entity_id
_entity_poly.type
_entity_poly.pdbx_seq_one_letter_code
_entity_poly.pdbx_strand_id
1 'polypeptide(L)'
;MQLFVERWDDLVGEMSMKISYPALEEEWWKIVIGSDPKNTPWSYHNGGSWPGCLGKVTGARMGSIMVPLIEEEWDDNNVVFQK
;
A
#
# COMPACT_ATOMS: atom_id res chain seq x y z
N MET A 1 8.65 -4.28 3.11
CA MET A 1 7.78 -3.12 3.44
C MET A 1 8.54 -1.77 3.53
N GLN A 2 9.81 -1.68 3.09
CA GLN A 2 10.58 -0.43 3.18
C GLN A 2 10.13 0.65 2.18
N LEU A 3 9.59 0.25 1.02
CA LEU A 3 9.05 1.17 0.01
C LEU A 3 8.03 2.18 0.57
N PHE A 4 7.12 1.76 1.46
CA PHE A 4 6.13 2.67 2.05
C PHE A 4 6.76 3.70 2.97
N VAL A 5 7.86 3.36 3.63
CA VAL A 5 8.60 4.29 4.48
C VAL A 5 9.36 5.30 3.62
N GLU A 6 10.01 4.81 2.55
CA GLU A 6 10.81 5.65 1.65
C GLU A 6 9.96 6.56 0.75
N ARG A 7 8.72 6.17 0.44
CA ARG A 7 7.82 6.87 -0.49
C ARG A 7 6.50 7.24 0.17
N TRP A 8 6.53 7.53 1.46
CA TRP A 8 5.33 7.83 2.24
C TRP A 8 4.53 9.00 1.65
N ASP A 9 5.23 10.09 1.32
CA ASP A 9 4.60 11.30 0.79
C ASP A 9 3.96 11.06 -0.58
N ASP A 10 4.58 10.24 -1.42
CA ASP A 10 4.07 9.89 -2.75
C ASP A 10 2.86 8.94 -2.68
N LEU A 11 2.89 7.95 -1.77
CA LEU A 11 1.91 6.86 -1.72
C LEU A 11 0.74 7.11 -0.76
N VAL A 12 0.94 7.92 0.27
CA VAL A 12 -0.06 8.23 1.30
C VAL A 12 -0.36 9.73 1.35
N GLY A 13 0.67 10.57 1.31
CA GLY A 13 0.52 12.03 1.39
C GLY A 13 -0.25 12.48 2.63
N GLU A 14 -1.08 13.51 2.49
CA GLU A 14 -1.78 14.17 3.62
C GLU A 14 -3.13 13.56 4.00
N MET A 15 -3.81 12.84 3.09
CA MET A 15 -5.19 12.37 3.31
C MET A 15 -5.27 10.87 3.56
N SER A 16 -4.97 10.06 2.54
CA SER A 16 -5.06 8.60 2.59
C SER A 16 -4.32 7.97 1.41
N MET A 17 -4.06 6.67 1.53
CA MET A 17 -3.30 5.90 0.54
C MET A 17 -3.88 6.00 -0.88
N LYS A 18 -3.01 6.22 -1.87
CA LYS A 18 -3.36 6.14 -3.29
C LYS A 18 -3.67 4.71 -3.70
N ILE A 19 -4.70 4.52 -4.52
CA ILE A 19 -5.05 3.21 -5.08
C ILE A 19 -4.03 2.72 -6.13
N SER A 20 -3.38 3.65 -6.82
CA SER A 20 -2.33 3.40 -7.83
C SER A 20 -1.36 4.59 -7.89
N TYR A 21 -0.11 4.32 -8.28
CA TYR A 21 0.91 5.37 -8.47
C TYR A 21 1.91 4.94 -9.55
N PRO A 22 2.33 5.84 -10.46
CA PRO A 22 1.77 7.18 -10.69
C PRO A 22 0.41 7.13 -11.42
N ALA A 23 -0.27 8.26 -11.54
CA ALA A 23 -1.44 8.36 -12.41
C ALA A 23 -1.03 8.29 -13.89
N LEU A 24 -1.92 7.74 -14.72
CA LEU A 24 -1.83 7.83 -16.17
C LEU A 24 -2.23 9.23 -16.62
N GLU A 25 -1.38 9.83 -17.43
CA GLU A 25 -1.52 11.21 -17.93
C GLU A 25 -1.54 11.23 -19.47
N GLU A 26 -1.99 12.36 -20.02
CA GLU A 26 -1.93 12.69 -21.44
C GLU A 26 -2.44 11.58 -22.38
N GLU A 27 -1.61 11.17 -23.35
CA GLU A 27 -1.95 10.19 -24.37
C GLU A 27 -2.19 8.80 -23.78
N TRP A 28 -1.44 8.44 -22.73
CA TRP A 28 -1.62 7.16 -22.05
C TRP A 28 -2.96 7.07 -21.33
N TRP A 29 -3.42 8.16 -20.73
CA TRP A 29 -4.77 8.24 -20.19
C TRP A 29 -5.83 8.02 -21.28
N LYS A 30 -5.66 8.64 -22.46
CA LYS A 30 -6.60 8.47 -23.57
C LYS A 30 -6.60 7.04 -24.12
N ILE A 31 -5.43 6.42 -24.26
CA ILE A 31 -5.27 5.07 -24.82
C ILE A 31 -5.75 3.99 -23.86
N VAL A 32 -5.32 4.04 -22.59
CA VAL A 32 -5.57 2.97 -21.62
C VAL A 32 -6.93 3.11 -20.96
N ILE A 33 -7.32 4.34 -20.62
CA ILE A 33 -8.57 4.64 -19.88
C ILE A 33 -9.70 5.07 -20.83
N GLY A 34 -9.40 5.33 -22.12
CA GLY A 34 -10.42 5.67 -23.11
C GLY A 34 -10.97 7.09 -22.97
N SER A 35 -10.21 7.99 -22.35
CA SER A 35 -10.64 9.37 -22.04
C SER A 35 -11.85 9.47 -21.11
N ASP A 36 -12.06 8.48 -20.22
CA ASP A 36 -13.15 8.51 -19.22
C ASP A 36 -12.97 9.67 -18.23
N PRO A 37 -13.88 10.69 -18.23
CA PRO A 37 -13.76 11.88 -17.39
C PRO A 37 -13.84 11.58 -15.88
N LYS A 38 -14.29 10.38 -15.48
CA LYS A 38 -14.29 9.97 -14.06
C LYS A 38 -12.88 9.61 -13.57
N ASN A 39 -12.01 9.18 -14.47
CA ASN A 39 -10.68 8.65 -14.16
C ASN A 39 -9.58 9.59 -14.66
N THR A 40 -9.80 10.91 -14.60
CA THR A 40 -8.77 11.91 -14.88
C THR A 40 -7.52 11.68 -14.01
N PRO A 41 -6.35 12.20 -14.40
CA PRO A 41 -5.12 12.06 -13.61
C PRO A 41 -5.34 12.41 -12.14
N TRP A 42 -4.88 11.53 -11.26
CA TRP A 42 -4.98 11.64 -9.79
C TRP A 42 -6.41 11.60 -9.24
N SER A 43 -7.37 11.07 -10.01
CA SER A 43 -8.78 10.94 -9.63
C SER A 43 -9.25 9.50 -9.62
N TYR A 44 -10.23 9.21 -8.76
CA TYR A 44 -10.94 7.93 -8.68
C TYR A 44 -10.00 6.72 -8.73
N HIS A 45 -10.04 5.89 -9.77
CA HIS A 45 -9.14 4.72 -9.89
C HIS A 45 -7.75 5.06 -10.47
N ASN A 46 -7.58 6.24 -11.06
CA ASN A 46 -6.34 6.69 -11.68
C ASN A 46 -5.51 7.53 -10.70
N GLY A 47 -5.01 6.92 -9.63
CA GLY A 47 -4.15 7.57 -8.65
C GLY A 47 -4.85 8.39 -7.57
N GLY A 48 -6.18 8.23 -7.42
CA GLY A 48 -6.95 8.82 -6.33
C GLY A 48 -6.61 8.21 -4.96
N SER A 49 -6.79 9.00 -3.90
CA SER A 49 -6.62 8.59 -2.49
C SER A 49 -7.90 7.97 -1.92
N TRP A 50 -7.80 6.75 -1.40
CA TRP A 50 -8.94 5.96 -0.94
C TRP A 50 -8.76 5.60 0.55
N PRO A 51 -9.56 6.20 1.47
CA PRO A 51 -9.44 5.92 2.91
C PRO A 51 -9.56 4.44 3.27
N GLY A 52 -10.37 3.68 2.52
CA GLY A 52 -10.56 2.24 2.72
C GLY A 52 -9.31 1.38 2.49
N CYS A 53 -8.27 1.89 1.83
CA CYS A 53 -7.03 1.14 1.58
C CYS A 53 -6.13 1.04 2.83
N LEU A 54 -6.24 1.96 3.78
CA LEU A 54 -5.39 1.98 4.98
C LEU A 54 -5.52 0.70 5.82
N GLY A 55 -6.76 0.21 6.01
CA GLY A 55 -7.00 -1.03 6.78
C GLY A 55 -6.32 -2.26 6.18
N LYS A 56 -6.23 -2.33 4.84
CA LYS A 56 -5.57 -3.44 4.14
C LYS A 56 -4.06 -3.42 4.34
N VAL A 57 -3.44 -2.23 4.30
CA VAL A 57 -2.00 -2.07 4.57
C VAL A 57 -1.68 -2.41 6.01
N THR A 58 -2.49 -1.97 6.97
CA THR A 58 -2.29 -2.30 8.38
C THR A 58 -2.35 -3.82 8.61
N GLY A 59 -3.30 -4.52 7.98
CA GLY A 59 -3.37 -5.98 8.03
C GLY A 59 -2.15 -6.66 7.40
N ALA A 60 -1.72 -6.21 6.21
CA ALA A 60 -0.54 -6.74 5.53
C ALA A 60 0.76 -6.49 6.32
N ARG A 61 0.89 -5.32 6.94
CA ARG A 61 2.01 -4.97 7.83
C ARG A 61 2.03 -5.86 9.06
N MET A 62 0.88 -6.06 9.70
CA MET A 62 0.77 -6.96 10.84
C MET A 62 1.15 -8.38 10.46
N GLY A 63 0.63 -8.93 9.35
CA GLY A 63 1.04 -10.24 8.85
C GLY A 63 2.54 -10.32 8.54
N SER A 64 3.11 -9.28 7.93
CA SER A 64 4.55 -9.23 7.59
C SER A 64 5.47 -9.09 8.81
N ILE A 65 4.96 -8.64 9.97
CA ILE A 65 5.72 -8.56 11.23
C ILE A 65 5.48 -9.82 12.06
N MET A 66 4.23 -10.29 12.14
CA MET A 66 3.86 -11.46 12.94
C MET A 66 4.42 -12.76 12.36
N VAL A 67 4.48 -12.93 11.04
CA VAL A 67 5.01 -14.16 10.43
C VAL A 67 6.50 -14.35 10.77
N PRO A 68 7.39 -13.35 10.57
CA PRO A 68 8.78 -13.47 11.01
C PRO A 68 8.94 -13.61 12.52
N LEU A 69 8.14 -12.92 13.34
CA LEU A 69 8.20 -13.06 14.81
C LEU A 69 7.83 -14.47 15.26
N ILE A 70 6.80 -15.08 14.66
CA ILE A 70 6.40 -16.46 14.96
C ILE A 70 7.49 -17.45 14.53
N GLU A 71 8.16 -17.22 13.39
CA GLU A 71 9.28 -18.04 12.93
C GLU A 71 10.53 -17.89 13.81
N GLU A 72 10.82 -16.68 14.31
CA GLU A 72 11.90 -16.45 15.29
C GLU A 72 11.60 -17.09 16.66
N GLU A 73 10.32 -17.16 17.05
CA GLU A 73 9.86 -17.76 18.30
C GLU A 73 9.73 -19.30 18.20
N TRP A 74 9.62 -19.84 16.98
CA TRP A 74 9.65 -21.27 16.65
C TRP A 74 11.03 -21.71 16.14
N ASP A 75 12.06 -21.59 16.97
CA ASP A 75 13.26 -22.42 16.84
C ASP A 75 13.03 -23.69 17.66
N ASP A 76 13.13 -24.86 17.02
CA ASP A 76 12.73 -26.19 17.50
C ASP A 76 13.46 -26.68 18.78
N ASN A 77 14.17 -25.82 19.52
CA ASN A 77 15.06 -26.20 20.62
C ASN A 77 15.14 -25.26 21.83
N ASN A 78 14.06 -24.57 22.23
CA ASN A 78 13.70 -24.29 23.64
C ASN A 78 12.69 -23.15 23.72
N VAL A 79 11.51 -23.43 24.30
CA VAL A 79 10.57 -22.39 24.72
C VAL A 79 11.20 -21.60 25.88
N VAL A 80 11.78 -20.45 25.58
CA VAL A 80 12.16 -19.46 26.60
C VAL A 80 11.05 -18.42 26.64
N PHE A 81 10.12 -18.55 27.59
CA PHE A 81 9.27 -17.43 27.99
C PHE A 81 10.19 -16.39 28.64
N GLN A 82 10.65 -15.41 27.85
CA GLN A 82 11.21 -14.20 28.44
C GLN A 82 10.05 -13.33 28.93
N LYS A 83 10.17 -12.99 30.22
CA LYS A 83 9.18 -12.32 31.06
C LYS A 83 9.06 -10.83 30.74
#